data_AF-A0A0Z8IZJ1-F1
#
_entry.id   AF-A0A0Z8IZJ1-F1
#
_cell.length_a   1.000
_cell.length_b   1.000
_cell.length_c   1.000
_cell.angle_alpha   90.00
_cell.angle_beta   90.00
_cell.angle_gamma   90.00
#
_symmetry.space_group_name_H-M   'P 1'
#
loop_
_entity.id
_entity.type
_entity.pdbx_description
1 polymer ?
#
loop_
_entity_poly.entity_id
_entity_poly.type
_entity_poly.pdbx_seq_one_letter_code
_entity_poly.pdbx_strand_id
1 'polypeptide(L)' 'MSKKEKKIEIQIEDSKVLVNREEFPGYRLFIGKKVIGEIAELAENNFAVIKNGNTESFYKKLEKAVGNIIENYNLSH' A
#
# COMPACT_ATOMS: atom_id res chain seq x y z
N MET A 1 -20.75 -24.61 11.06
CA MET A 1 -20.17 -23.90 9.89
C MET A 1 -18.67 -23.77 10.11
N SER A 2 -17.84 -24.53 9.40
CA SER A 2 -16.39 -24.38 9.48
C SER A 2 -15.99 -23.11 8.75
N LYS A 3 -15.67 -22.04 9.48
CA LYS A 3 -14.95 -20.89 8.90
C LYS A 3 -13.62 -21.43 8.37
N LYS A 4 -13.54 -21.69 7.06
CA LYS A 4 -12.25 -21.92 6.41
C LYS A 4 -11.43 -20.65 6.64
N GLU A 5 -10.32 -20.77 7.36
CA GLU A 5 -9.31 -19.71 7.43
C GLU A 5 -8.81 -19.46 6.00
N LYS A 6 -9.26 -18.36 5.39
CA LYS A 6 -8.68 -17.89 4.14
C LYS A 6 -7.34 -17.27 4.48
N LYS A 7 -6.25 -17.95 4.12
CA LYS A 7 -4.93 -17.34 4.12
C LYS A 7 -4.96 -16.17 3.14
N ILE A 8 -4.69 -14.97 3.63
CA ILE A 8 -4.55 -13.76 2.80
C ILE A 8 -3.06 -13.60 2.57
N GLU A 9 -2.64 -13.68 1.31
CA GLU A 9 -1.28 -13.37 0.89
C GLU A 9 -1.25 -11.94 0.37
N ILE A 10 -0.34 -11.13 0.92
CA ILE A 10 -0.06 -9.79 0.45
C ILE A 10 1.23 -9.87 -0.37
N GLN A 11 1.17 -9.40 -1.62
CA GLN A 11 2.35 -9.26 -2.47
C GLN A 11 2.72 -7.79 -2.58
N ILE A 12 4.01 -7.50 -2.56
CA ILE A 12 4.55 -6.15 -2.72
C ILE A 12 5.45 -6.19 -3.96
N GLU A 13 5.21 -5.30 -4.91
CA GLU A 13 6.02 -5.16 -6.11
C GLU A 13 6.53 -3.72 -6.25
N ASP A 14 7.78 -3.57 -6.66
CA ASP A 14 8.35 -2.28 -7.04
C ASP A 14 7.56 -1.67 -8.21
N SER A 15 7.19 -0.40 -8.08
CA SER A 15 6.41 0.29 -9.09
C SER A 15 6.70 1.79 -9.10
N LYS A 16 6.39 2.44 -10.22
CA LYS A 16 6.34 3.90 -10.28
C LYS A 16 4.96 4.35 -9.83
N VAL A 17 4.91 5.14 -8.77
CA VAL A 17 3.67 5.65 -8.19
C VAL A 17 3.52 7.11 -8.54
N LEU A 18 2.32 7.48 -8.97
CA LEU A 18 2.01 8.82 -9.45
C LEU A 18 1.43 9.65 -8.29
N VAL A 19 2.14 10.69 -7.89
CA VAL A 19 1.79 11.57 -6.76
C VAL A 19 1.73 13.00 -7.28
N ASN A 20 0.57 13.65 -7.19
CA ASN A 20 0.41 15.06 -7.63
C ASN A 20 0.91 15.35 -9.07
N ARG A 21 0.79 14.38 -9.98
CA ARG A 21 1.27 14.43 -11.38
C ARG A 21 2.78 14.24 -11.59
N GLU A 22 3.51 13.89 -10.54
CA GLU A 22 4.92 13.49 -10.61
C GLU A 22 5.04 11.99 -10.31
N GLU A 23 5.97 11.31 -10.98
CA GLU A 23 6.23 9.89 -10.77
C GLU A 23 7.36 9.70 -9.76
N PHE A 24 7.11 8.91 -8.72
CA PHE A 24 8.09 8.55 -7.71
C PHE A 24 8.35 7.04 -7.73
N PRO A 25 9.57 6.58 -7.40
CA PRO A 25 9.79 5.19 -7.07
C PRO A 25 8.92 4.81 -5.87
N GLY A 26 8.53 3.55 -5.79
CA GLY A 26 7.61 3.11 -4.76
C GLY A 26 7.19 1.66 -4.93
N TYR A 27 6.07 1.33 -4.30
CA TYR A 27 5.58 -0.03 -4.16
C TYR A 27 4.08 -0.10 -4.39
N ARG A 28 3.64 -1.19 -5.01
CA ARG A 28 2.23 -1.57 -5.10
C ARG A 28 1.96 -2.79 -4.26
N LEU A 29 0.87 -2.72 -3.50
CA LEU A 29 0.41 -3.82 -2.66
C LEU A 29 -0.74 -4.54 -3.35
N PHE A 30 -0.65 -5.86 -3.40
CA PHE A 30 -1.63 -6.72 -4.03
C PHE A 30 -2.19 -7.75 -3.07
N ILE A 31 -3.49 -8.01 -3.16
CA ILE A 31 -4.14 -9.20 -2.63
C ILE A 31 -4.62 -10.04 -3.80
N GLY A 32 -3.89 -11.12 -4.09
CA GLY A 32 -4.11 -11.91 -5.30
C GLY A 32 -3.89 -11.07 -6.55
N LYS A 33 -4.98 -10.69 -7.23
CA LYS A 33 -4.93 -9.86 -8.46
C LYS A 33 -5.39 -8.42 -8.27
N LYS A 34 -5.77 -8.04 -7.05
CA LYS A 34 -6.30 -6.70 -6.75
C LYS A 34 -5.21 -5.84 -6.14
N VAL A 35 -5.03 -4.63 -6.67
CA VAL A 35 -4.26 -3.57 -6.01
C VAL A 35 -5.06 -3.10 -4.81
N ILE A 36 -4.45 -3.10 -3.63
CA ILE A 36 -5.08 -2.62 -2.38
C ILE A 36 -4.49 -1.30 -1.89
N GLY A 37 -3.33 -0.90 -2.41
CA GLY A 37 -2.74 0.40 -2.13
C GLY A 37 -1.41 0.61 -2.83
N GLU A 38 -0.96 1.85 -2.80
CA GLU A 38 0.28 2.32 -3.41
C GLU A 38 1.09 3.08 -2.35
N ILE A 39 2.41 2.92 -2.38
CA ILE A 39 3.34 3.60 -1.49
C ILE A 39 4.39 4.28 -2.35
N ALA A 40 4.53 5.60 -2.27
CA ALA A 40 5.63 6.33 -2.88
C ALA A 40 6.79 6.47 -1.90
N GLU A 41 8.00 6.19 -2.36
CA GLU A 41 9.23 6.47 -1.62
C GLU A 41 9.75 7.85 -2.02
N LEU A 42 9.50 8.84 -1.16
CA LEU A 42 9.82 10.23 -1.45
C LEU A 42 11.25 10.61 -1.05
N ALA A 43 11.77 9.95 -0.01
CA ALA A 43 13.14 10.10 0.48
C ALA A 43 13.51 8.92 1.38
N GLU A 44 14.78 8.86 1.82
CA GLU A 44 15.22 7.88 2.79
C GLU A 44 14.38 7.97 4.09
N ASN A 45 13.79 6.85 4.50
CA ASN A 45 12.86 6.80 5.63
C ASN A 45 11.63 7.72 5.47
N ASN A 46 11.16 7.97 4.25
CA ASN A 46 9.93 8.72 3.99
C ASN A 46 9.07 8.04 2.93
N PHE A 47 8.09 7.27 3.40
CA PHE A 47 7.15 6.51 2.60
C PHE A 47 5.77 7.15 2.70
N ALA A 48 5.20 7.55 1.57
CA ALA A 48 3.87 8.12 1.48
C ALA A 48 2.87 7.08 0.97
N VAL A 49 1.81 6.81 1.72
CA VAL A 49 0.68 6.02 1.23
C VAL A 49 -0.15 6.88 0.29
N ILE A 50 -0.41 6.37 -0.90
CA ILE A 50 -1.10 7.07 -1.97
C ILE A 50 -2.50 6.49 -2.16
N LYS A 51 -3.48 7.38 -2.27
CA LYS A 51 -4.88 7.05 -2.54
C LYS A 51 -5.47 8.04 -3.52
N ASN A 52 -6.00 7.53 -4.63
CA ASN A 52 -6.55 8.35 -5.71
C ASN A 52 -5.56 9.43 -6.20
N GLY A 53 -4.26 9.11 -6.26
CA GLY A 53 -3.20 10.02 -6.72
C GLY A 53 -2.77 11.10 -5.72
N ASN A 54 -3.32 11.09 -4.50
CA ASN A 54 -2.95 12.02 -3.43
C ASN A 54 -2.26 11.26 -2.30
N THR A 55 -1.35 11.94 -1.59
CA THR A 55 -0.75 11.43 -0.35
C THR A 55 -1.79 11.41 0.76
N GLU A 56 -2.13 10.24 1.29
CA GLU A 56 -3.04 10.07 2.42
C GLU A 56 -2.29 10.14 3.76
N SER A 57 -1.10 9.54 3.85
CA SER A 57 -0.32 9.47 5.10
C SER A 57 1.16 9.25 4.82
N PHE A 58 2.01 9.65 5.78
CA PHE A 58 3.45 9.50 5.69
C PHE A 58 3.98 8.63 6.82
N TYR A 59 4.95 7.77 6.49
CA TYR A 59 5.55 6.81 7.40
C TYR A 59 7.06 6.80 7.26
N LYS A 60 7.75 6.62 8.40
CA LYS A 60 9.21 6.48 8.40
C LYS A 60 9.71 5.11 7.97
N LYS A 61 8.83 4.11 7.97
CA LYS A 61 9.14 2.71 7.66
C LYS A 61 8.13 2.15 6.69
N LEU A 62 8.60 1.41 5.69
CA LEU A 62 7.76 0.72 4.72
C LEU A 62 6.75 -0.21 5.40
N GLU A 63 7.20 -0.97 6.41
CA GLU A 63 6.34 -1.91 7.17
C GLU A 63 5.12 -1.21 7.80
N LYS A 64 5.27 0.04 8.24
CA LYS A 64 4.18 0.81 8.84
C LYS A 64 3.19 1.31 7.78
N ALA A 65 3.68 1.74 6.62
CA ALA A 65 2.85 2.09 5.48
C ALA A 65 2.06 0.89 4.96
N VAL A 66 2.72 -0.26 4.82
CA VAL A 66 2.10 -1.54 4.44
C VAL A 66 1.02 -1.96 5.44
N GLY A 67 1.33 -1.92 6.75
CA GLY A 67 0.37 -2.24 7.80
C GLY A 67 -0.89 -1.37 7.72
N ASN A 68 -0.72 -0.06 7.53
CA ASN A 68 -1.84 0.86 7.41
C ASN A 68 -2.76 0.52 6.21
N ILE A 69 -2.19 0.18 5.05
CA ILE A 69 -2.98 -0.22 3.88
C ILE A 69 -3.79 -1.48 4.16
N ILE A 70 -3.18 -2.49 4.80
CA ILE A 70 -3.85 -3.75 5.14
C ILE A 70 -4.99 -3.51 6.15
N GLU A 71 -4.74 -2.71 7.19
CA GLU A 71 -5.76 -2.34 8.19
C GLU A 71 -6.94 -1.62 7.54
N ASN A 72 -6.68 -0.64 6.68
CA ASN A 72 -7.71 0.11 5.97
C ASN A 72 -8.51 -0.75 4.97
N TYR A 73 -7.86 -1.71 4.31
CA TYR A 73 -8.54 -2.65 3.42
C TYR A 73 -9.54 -3.54 4.17
N ASN A 74 -9.17 -3.99 5.38
CA ASN A 74 -10.04 -4.82 6.21
C ASN A 74 -11.22 -4.04 6.80
N LEU A 75 -11.08 -2.73 7.03
CA LEU A 75 -12.16 -1.88 7.55
C LEU A 75 -13.19 -1.48 6.48
N SER A 76 -12.80 -1.53 5.20
CA SER A 76 -13.67 -1.14 4.08
C SER A 76 -14.49 -2.30 3.50
N HIS A 77 -14.39 -3.52 4.07
CA HIS A 77 -15.06 -4.71 3.55
C HIS A 77 -15.89 -5.44 4.60
#